data_AF-A0A9P7FSB4-F1
#
_entry.id   AF-A0A9P7FSB4-F1
#
_cell.length_a   1.000
_cell.length_b   1.000
_cell.length_c   1.000
_cell.angle_alpha   90.00
_cell.angle_beta   90.00
_cell.angle_gamma   90.00
#
_symmetry.space_group_name_H-M   'P 1'
#
loop_
_entity.id
_entity.type
_entity.pdbx_description
1 polymer ?
#
loop_
_entity_poly.entity_id
_entity_poly.type
_entity_poly.pdbx_seq_one_letter_code
_entity_poly.pdbx_strand_id
1 'polypeptide(L)'
;MLSASCSYAPAHPYLRHHAPTLPRGAVAARMPSITYLDLCMSLSMRSIKPRMTPLLASLPNLARITLPHFCLTTALAEHLSRFPHLDSIDFQYIKEQSWGDPADVVGFAPVLVEGMFPALRELNTTITYAHAARFFTSASAPTSLTSLHLNLTLIESPAATRALTILAETFQLLKSLTR
;
A
#
# COMPACT_ATOMS: atom_id res chain seq x y z
N MET A 1 15.91 12.28 -9.42
CA MET A 1 15.17 11.28 -8.61
C MET A 1 15.13 11.83 -7.19
N LEU A 2 14.01 12.42 -6.76
CA LEU A 2 13.88 12.99 -5.41
C LEU A 2 13.13 11.96 -4.56
N SER A 3 13.86 11.32 -3.64
CA SER A 3 13.30 10.45 -2.61
C SER A 3 13.10 11.29 -1.35
N ALA A 4 11.89 11.29 -0.79
CA ALA A 4 11.62 11.90 0.50
C ALA A 4 11.63 10.80 1.57
N SER A 5 12.77 10.61 2.23
CA SER A 5 12.92 9.70 3.36
C SER A 5 12.84 10.47 4.68
N CYS A 6 11.97 10.02 5.59
CA CYS A 6 11.82 10.62 6.92
C CYS A 6 12.69 9.84 7.92
N SER A 7 13.84 10.40 8.31
CA SER A 7 14.74 9.82 9.31
C SER A 7 14.30 10.20 10.72
N TYR A 8 14.05 9.20 11.58
CA TYR A 8 13.69 9.41 12.99
C TYR A 8 14.94 9.58 13.85
N ALA A 9 15.05 10.69 14.56
CA ALA A 9 16.07 10.91 15.60
C ALA A 9 15.58 10.39 16.97
N PRO A 10 16.46 9.85 17.85
CA PRO A 10 16.03 9.28 19.11
C PRO A 10 15.49 10.35 20.07
N ALA A 11 14.45 9.98 20.83
CA ALA A 11 13.69 10.89 21.68
C ALA A 11 14.51 11.37 22.90
N HIS A 12 14.73 12.68 22.98
CA HIS A 12 15.24 13.37 24.17
C HIS A 12 14.05 13.75 25.09
N PRO A 13 14.11 13.53 26.42
CA PRO A 13 12.92 13.55 27.29
C PRO A 13 12.38 14.94 27.67
N TYR A 14 12.75 16.03 26.98
CA TYR A 14 12.42 17.40 27.41
C TYR A 14 11.76 18.32 26.37
N LEU A 15 11.27 17.81 25.24
CA LEU A 15 10.57 18.66 24.28
C LEU A 15 9.09 18.29 24.18
N ARG A 16 8.25 19.10 24.84
CA ARG A 16 6.84 19.27 24.45
C ARG A 16 6.84 19.85 23.02
N HIS A 17 6.91 18.98 22.02
CA HIS A 17 6.79 19.38 20.63
C HIS A 17 5.32 19.58 20.29
N HIS A 18 4.91 20.84 20.19
CA HIS A 18 3.91 21.21 19.19
C HIS A 18 4.44 20.71 17.85
N ALA A 19 3.88 19.60 17.36
CA ALA A 19 4.20 19.12 16.02
C ALA A 19 3.89 20.26 15.04
N PRO A 20 4.85 20.74 14.24
CA PRO A 20 4.55 21.74 13.23
C PRO A 20 3.57 21.09 12.26
N THR A 21 2.33 21.59 12.25
CA THR A 21 1.37 21.25 11.21
C THR A 21 1.91 21.83 9.91
N LEU A 22 2.61 21.01 9.13
CA LEU A 22 2.94 21.34 7.74
C LEU A 22 1.63 21.80 7.06
N PRO A 23 1.59 22.99 6.44
CA PRO A 23 0.39 23.47 5.81
C PRO A 23 -0.07 22.46 4.75
N ARG A 24 -1.38 22.26 4.65
CA ARG A 24 -2.01 21.38 3.65
C ARG A 24 -1.44 21.74 2.26
N GLY A 25 -0.92 20.73 1.55
CA GLY A 25 -0.35 20.92 0.22
C GLY A 25 1.09 21.43 0.18
N ALA A 26 1.79 21.63 1.29
CA ALA A 26 3.20 22.08 1.25
C ALA A 26 4.12 21.11 0.49
N VAL A 27 3.86 19.81 0.56
CA VAL A 27 4.62 18.80 -0.19
C VAL A 27 4.32 18.92 -1.67
N ALA A 28 3.05 18.88 -2.09
CA ALA A 28 2.68 19.00 -3.50
C ALA A 28 3.01 20.36 -4.12
N ALA A 29 2.87 21.45 -3.36
CA ALA A 29 3.21 22.79 -3.83
C ALA A 29 4.73 22.97 -4.02
N ARG A 30 5.55 22.24 -3.23
CA ARG A 30 7.01 22.31 -3.33
C ARG A 30 7.60 21.22 -4.24
N MET A 31 6.90 20.11 -4.39
CA MET A 31 7.36 18.91 -5.07
C MET A 31 6.18 18.22 -5.82
N PRO A 32 5.58 18.89 -6.82
CA PRO A 32 4.42 18.35 -7.55
C PRO A 32 4.75 17.13 -8.43
N SER A 33 6.03 16.93 -8.72
CA SER A 33 6.54 15.86 -9.58
C SER A 33 7.01 14.63 -8.80
N ILE A 34 6.54 14.43 -7.57
CA ILE A 34 6.84 13.22 -6.82
C ILE A 34 6.23 12.02 -7.54
N THR A 35 7.09 11.08 -7.90
CA THR A 35 6.72 9.80 -8.50
C THR A 35 6.94 8.63 -7.53
N TYR A 36 7.73 8.82 -6.47
CA TYR A 36 8.01 7.82 -5.45
C TYR A 36 7.69 8.38 -4.06
N LEU A 37 6.82 7.69 -3.32
CA LEU A 37 6.51 8.02 -1.94
C LEU A 37 6.87 6.86 -1.03
N ASP A 38 7.73 7.13 -0.06
CA ASP A 38 8.11 6.15 0.95
C ASP A 38 7.58 6.57 2.31
N LEU A 39 6.75 5.72 2.91
CA LEU A 39 6.10 6.01 4.18
C LEU A 39 6.71 5.14 5.29
N CYS A 40 7.43 5.80 6.20
CA CYS A 40 7.96 5.20 7.41
C CYS A 40 7.22 5.77 8.63
N MET A 41 6.29 5.01 9.21
CA MET A 41 5.49 5.46 10.36
C MET A 41 4.98 4.31 11.23
N SER A 42 4.98 4.51 12.55
CA SER A 42 4.55 3.53 13.56
C SER A 42 3.11 3.71 14.04
N LEU A 43 2.33 4.43 13.23
CA LEU A 43 0.95 4.75 13.55
C LEU A 43 0.01 3.85 12.75
N SER A 44 -1.09 3.45 13.38
CA SER A 44 -2.17 2.74 12.70
C SER A 44 -2.77 3.60 11.58
N MET A 45 -3.16 2.96 10.48
CA MET A 45 -3.78 3.64 9.35
C MET A 45 -5.06 4.34 9.74
N ARG A 46 -5.83 3.79 10.69
CA ARG A 46 -7.04 4.46 11.20
C ARG A 46 -6.73 5.87 11.74
N SER A 47 -5.58 6.05 12.38
CA SER A 47 -5.19 7.31 13.04
C SER A 47 -4.70 8.35 12.04
N ILE A 48 -4.06 7.90 10.96
CA ILE A 48 -3.44 8.79 9.97
C ILE A 48 -4.25 8.93 8.67
N LYS A 49 -5.25 8.09 8.43
CA LYS A 49 -6.12 8.11 7.24
C LYS A 49 -6.62 9.52 6.89
N PRO A 50 -7.12 10.35 7.85
CA PRO A 50 -7.59 11.70 7.53
C PRO A 50 -6.52 12.63 6.95
N ARG A 51 -5.23 12.34 7.21
CA ARG A 51 -4.08 13.10 6.70
C ARG A 51 -3.49 12.47 5.43
N MET A 52 -3.61 11.15 5.29
CA MET A 52 -3.07 10.41 4.17
C MET A 52 -3.82 10.69 2.87
N THR A 53 -5.16 10.66 2.89
CA THR A 53 -5.96 10.85 1.66
C THR A 53 -5.71 12.21 1.00
N PRO A 54 -5.70 13.36 1.73
CA PRO A 54 -5.38 14.64 1.12
C PRO A 54 -3.94 14.73 0.59
N LEU A 55 -2.99 14.09 1.27
CA LEU A 55 -1.60 14.03 0.81
C LEU A 55 -1.52 13.29 -0.53
N LEU A 56 -2.08 12.09 -0.62
CA LEU A 56 -2.05 11.29 -1.85
C LEU A 56 -2.77 12.00 -3.00
N ALA A 57 -3.94 12.59 -2.74
CA ALA A 57 -4.68 13.35 -3.76
C ALA A 57 -3.86 14.51 -4.37
N SER A 58 -2.82 14.97 -3.66
CA SER A 58 -1.94 16.04 -4.12
C SER A 58 -0.73 15.54 -4.94
N LEU A 59 -0.59 14.22 -5.16
CA LEU A 59 0.53 13.59 -5.86
C LEU A 59 0.07 12.84 -7.13
N PRO A 60 -0.48 13.52 -8.15
CA PRO A 60 -1.12 12.88 -9.30
C PRO A 60 -0.15 12.02 -10.15
N ASN A 61 1.15 12.27 -10.05
CA ASN A 61 2.21 11.57 -10.79
C ASN A 61 2.81 10.40 -10.02
N LEU A 62 2.22 10.01 -8.88
CA LEU A 62 2.76 8.93 -8.05
C LEU A 62 2.76 7.62 -8.84
N ALA A 63 3.96 7.08 -9.05
CA ALA A 63 4.20 5.84 -9.76
C ALA A 63 4.48 4.67 -8.81
N ARG A 64 5.10 4.95 -7.66
CA ARG A 64 5.40 3.94 -6.65
C ARG A 64 5.13 4.45 -5.25
N ILE A 65 4.53 3.60 -4.43
CA ILE A 65 4.32 3.85 -3.01
C ILE A 65 4.82 2.69 -2.18
N THR A 66 5.62 3.01 -1.18
CA THR A 66 6.08 2.05 -0.17
C THR A 66 5.36 2.35 1.14
N LEU A 67 4.63 1.36 1.66
CA LEU A 67 3.82 1.46 2.86
C LEU A 67 4.46 0.68 4.02
N PRO A 68 4.23 1.07 5.28
CA PRO A 68 4.51 0.17 6.40
C PRO A 68 3.64 -1.09 6.32
N HIS A 69 4.04 -2.16 7.03
CA HIS A 69 3.23 -3.36 7.15
C HIS A 69 1.80 -3.04 7.64
N PHE A 70 0.81 -3.77 7.13
CA PHE A 70 -0.62 -3.59 7.46
C PHE A 70 -1.21 -2.20 7.14
N CYS A 71 -0.54 -1.41 6.31
CA CYS A 71 -1.06 -0.09 5.95
C CYS A 71 -1.93 -0.08 4.67
N LEU A 72 -1.89 -1.14 3.86
CA LEU A 72 -2.75 -1.25 2.67
C LEU A 72 -4.18 -1.64 3.05
N THR A 73 -4.94 -0.67 3.55
CA THR A 73 -6.38 -0.84 3.88
C THR A 73 -7.26 -0.80 2.63
N THR A 74 -8.51 -1.29 2.73
CA THR A 74 -9.55 -1.18 1.70
C THR A 74 -9.63 0.24 1.11
N ALA A 75 -9.83 1.24 1.98
CA ALA A 75 -10.01 2.62 1.55
C ALA A 75 -8.75 3.20 0.90
N LEU A 76 -7.57 2.75 1.32
CA LEU A 76 -6.31 3.19 0.70
C LEU A 76 -6.14 2.55 -0.68
N ALA A 77 -6.40 1.24 -0.81
CA ALA A 77 -6.34 0.54 -2.08
C ALA A 77 -7.31 1.15 -3.12
N GLU A 78 -8.55 1.45 -2.74
CA GLU A 78 -9.53 2.14 -3.59
C GLU A 78 -9.13 3.57 -3.96
N HIS A 79 -8.33 4.23 -3.12
CA HIS A 79 -7.83 5.56 -3.43
C HIS A 79 -6.67 5.49 -4.42
N LEU A 80 -5.68 4.61 -4.14
CA LEU A 80 -4.52 4.36 -4.98
C LEU A 80 -4.89 3.80 -6.35
N SER A 81 -5.97 3.04 -6.44
CA SER A 81 -6.45 2.45 -7.70
C SER A 81 -6.85 3.48 -8.77
N ARG A 82 -7.04 4.75 -8.39
CA ARG A 82 -7.34 5.86 -9.30
C ARG A 82 -6.09 6.48 -9.93
N PHE A 83 -4.90 6.10 -9.50
CA PHE A 83 -3.67 6.75 -9.92
C PHE A 83 -3.26 6.21 -11.29
N PRO A 84 -3.15 7.07 -12.31
CA PRO A 84 -2.93 6.62 -13.69
C PRO A 84 -1.52 6.03 -13.91
N HIS A 85 -0.56 6.42 -13.07
CA HIS A 85 0.84 6.05 -13.21
C HIS A 85 1.32 5.06 -12.16
N LEU A 86 0.48 4.67 -11.20
CA LEU A 86 0.88 3.81 -10.09
C LEU A 86 1.18 2.39 -10.59
N ASP A 87 2.45 2.06 -10.66
CA ASP A 87 2.99 0.79 -11.15
C ASP A 87 3.35 -0.18 -10.03
N SER A 88 3.74 0.31 -8.85
CA SER A 88 4.04 -0.56 -7.72
C SER A 88 3.53 -0.06 -6.38
N ILE A 89 2.99 -1.01 -5.61
CA ILE A 89 2.67 -0.85 -4.21
C ILE A 89 3.55 -1.83 -3.45
N ASP A 90 4.42 -1.27 -2.62
CA ASP A 90 5.44 -1.99 -1.88
C ASP A 90 5.23 -1.85 -0.37
N PHE A 91 5.89 -2.73 0.37
CA PHE A 91 6.17 -2.53 1.79
C PHE A 91 7.64 -2.88 2.05
N GLN A 92 8.29 -2.29 3.06
CA GLN A 92 9.69 -2.64 3.33
C GLN A 92 9.83 -3.74 4.39
N TYR A 93 10.93 -4.48 4.27
CA TYR A 93 11.33 -5.55 5.18
C TYR A 93 12.37 -5.13 6.21
N ILE A 94 12.73 -3.85 6.28
CA ILE A 94 13.79 -3.40 7.18
C ILE A 94 13.30 -3.40 8.63
N LYS A 95 14.18 -3.78 9.56
CA LYS A 95 13.87 -3.98 10.98
C LYS A 95 13.46 -2.68 11.67
N GLU A 96 13.90 -1.56 11.11
CA GLU A 96 13.62 -0.19 11.52
C GLU A 96 12.26 0.30 10.99
N GLN A 97 11.65 -0.40 10.03
CA GLN A 97 10.31 -0.08 9.59
C GLN A 97 9.27 -0.60 10.58
N SER A 98 8.44 0.34 10.97
CA SER A 98 7.39 0.17 11.93
C SER A 98 6.17 -0.53 11.34
N TRP A 99 5.36 -1.08 12.24
CA TRP A 99 4.23 -1.90 11.89
C TRP A 99 2.95 -1.07 12.05
N GLY A 100 2.09 -1.09 11.04
CA GLY A 100 0.69 -0.71 11.20
C GLY A 100 -0.04 -1.70 12.10
N ASP A 101 -1.33 -1.46 12.31
CA ASP A 101 -2.16 -2.37 13.09
C ASP A 101 -2.76 -3.44 12.16
N PRO A 102 -2.51 -4.76 12.40
CA PRO A 102 -3.11 -5.83 11.61
C PRO A 102 -4.64 -5.74 11.50
N ALA A 103 -5.32 -5.20 12.53
CA ALA A 103 -6.76 -5.03 12.51
C ALA A 103 -7.24 -4.06 11.41
N ASP A 104 -6.37 -3.19 10.89
CA ASP A 104 -6.70 -2.28 9.80
C ASP A 104 -6.85 -3.01 8.44
N VAL A 105 -6.35 -4.24 8.31
CA VAL A 105 -6.44 -5.05 7.07
C VAL A 105 -7.32 -6.29 7.19
N VAL A 106 -7.84 -6.62 8.38
CA VAL A 106 -8.72 -7.78 8.61
C VAL A 106 -9.95 -7.76 7.69
N GLY A 107 -10.50 -6.57 7.41
CA GLY A 107 -11.64 -6.37 6.52
C GLY A 107 -11.29 -6.01 5.07
N PHE A 108 -10.11 -6.39 4.57
CA PHE A 108 -9.69 -5.99 3.22
C PHE A 108 -10.65 -6.54 2.14
N ALA A 109 -11.36 -5.63 1.49
CA ALA A 109 -12.34 -5.91 0.44
C ALA A 109 -12.61 -4.64 -0.40
N PRO A 110 -11.58 -4.09 -1.08
CA PRO A 110 -11.75 -2.88 -1.88
C PRO A 110 -12.70 -3.14 -3.06
N VAL A 111 -13.55 -2.16 -3.34
CA VAL A 111 -14.45 -2.17 -4.49
C VAL A 111 -13.75 -1.49 -5.66
N LEU A 112 -13.30 -2.29 -6.61
CA LEU A 112 -12.73 -1.81 -7.87
C LEU A 112 -13.83 -1.67 -8.93
N VAL A 113 -13.71 -0.64 -9.76
CA VAL A 113 -14.50 -0.49 -10.99
C VAL A 113 -13.60 -0.68 -12.20
N GLU A 114 -14.18 -0.86 -13.38
CA GLU A 114 -13.41 -1.03 -14.62
C GLU A 114 -12.42 0.13 -14.85
N GLY A 115 -11.21 -0.20 -15.30
CA GLY A 115 -10.14 0.77 -15.54
C GLY A 115 -9.35 1.20 -14.29
N MET A 116 -9.66 0.65 -13.11
CA MET A 116 -8.86 0.86 -11.91
C MET A 116 -7.53 0.09 -11.94
N PHE A 117 -6.50 0.67 -11.30
CA PHE A 117 -5.12 0.19 -11.38
C PHE A 117 -4.61 0.02 -12.82
N PRO A 118 -4.70 1.07 -13.67
CA PRO A 118 -4.40 0.94 -15.10
C PRO A 118 -2.93 0.57 -15.36
N ALA A 119 -2.02 0.98 -14.48
CA ALA A 119 -0.58 0.78 -14.61
C ALA A 119 0.02 -0.22 -13.60
N LEU A 120 -0.77 -0.81 -12.69
CA LEU A 120 -0.23 -1.60 -11.58
C LEU A 120 0.38 -2.91 -12.09
N ARG A 121 1.67 -3.11 -11.82
CA ARG A 121 2.47 -4.27 -12.25
C ARG A 121 3.00 -5.08 -11.09
N GLU A 122 3.23 -4.43 -9.94
CA GLU A 122 3.82 -5.05 -8.76
C GLU A 122 2.96 -4.73 -7.53
N LEU A 123 2.49 -5.77 -6.84
CA LEU A 123 1.78 -5.63 -5.58
C LEU A 123 2.43 -6.48 -4.51
N ASN A 124 3.01 -5.83 -3.51
CA ASN A 124 3.47 -6.46 -2.29
C ASN A 124 2.51 -6.05 -1.17
N THR A 125 1.91 -7.03 -0.49
CA THR A 125 0.91 -6.77 0.55
C THR A 125 0.94 -7.81 1.67
N THR A 126 0.22 -7.50 2.75
CA THR A 126 0.09 -8.31 3.98
C THR A 126 -1.34 -8.85 4.18
N ILE A 127 -2.16 -8.84 3.13
CA ILE A 127 -3.53 -9.38 3.17
C ILE A 127 -3.51 -10.91 3.08
N THR A 128 -4.60 -11.54 3.54
CA THR A 128 -4.78 -12.99 3.52
C THR A 128 -4.95 -13.55 2.10
N TYR A 129 -4.73 -14.85 1.90
CA TYR A 129 -4.97 -15.50 0.60
C TYR A 129 -6.43 -15.42 0.18
N ALA A 130 -7.36 -15.54 1.12
CA ALA A 130 -8.78 -15.39 0.84
C ALA A 130 -9.11 -13.98 0.33
N HIS A 131 -8.47 -12.95 0.89
CA HIS A 131 -8.69 -11.56 0.50
C HIS A 131 -8.02 -11.25 -0.84
N ALA A 132 -6.80 -11.74 -1.06
CA ALA A 132 -6.12 -11.65 -2.34
C ALA A 132 -6.92 -12.34 -3.45
N ALA A 133 -7.39 -13.57 -3.22
CA ALA A 133 -8.21 -14.30 -4.18
C ALA A 133 -9.47 -13.51 -4.57
N ARG A 134 -10.24 -13.00 -3.60
CA ARG A 134 -11.43 -12.17 -3.92
C ARG A 134 -11.08 -10.90 -4.68
N PHE A 135 -10.00 -10.22 -4.29
CA PHE A 135 -9.57 -8.97 -4.93
C PHE A 135 -9.28 -9.18 -6.42
N PHE A 136 -8.63 -10.29 -6.73
CA PHE A 136 -8.11 -10.57 -8.05
C PHE A 136 -8.99 -11.43 -8.95
N THR A 137 -9.95 -12.17 -8.41
CA THR A 137 -10.99 -12.84 -9.21
C THR A 137 -12.18 -11.94 -9.51
N SER A 138 -12.15 -10.68 -9.05
CA SER A 138 -13.17 -9.69 -9.37
C SER A 138 -13.13 -9.31 -10.86
N ALA A 139 -14.28 -8.99 -11.45
CA ALA A 139 -14.37 -8.59 -12.86
C ALA A 139 -13.59 -7.30 -13.18
N SER A 140 -13.23 -6.52 -12.16
CA SER A 140 -12.48 -5.27 -12.27
C SER A 140 -11.08 -5.39 -11.65
N ALA A 141 -10.52 -6.60 -11.61
CA ALA A 141 -9.18 -6.84 -11.11
C ALA A 141 -8.11 -6.15 -11.99
N PRO A 142 -6.94 -5.78 -11.42
CA PRO A 142 -5.84 -5.21 -12.19
C PRO A 142 -5.37 -6.18 -13.30
N THR A 143 -5.40 -5.75 -14.56
CA THR A 143 -5.07 -6.62 -15.71
C THR A 143 -3.57 -6.70 -16.01
N SER A 144 -2.79 -5.72 -15.54
CA SER A 144 -1.37 -5.54 -15.87
C SER A 144 -0.42 -6.13 -14.83
N LEU A 145 -0.94 -6.84 -13.83
CA LEU A 145 -0.14 -7.35 -12.72
C LEU A 145 0.83 -8.45 -13.19
N THR A 146 2.11 -8.24 -12.91
CA THR A 146 3.19 -9.18 -13.28
C THR A 146 3.90 -9.79 -12.06
N SER A 147 3.80 -9.17 -10.89
CA SER A 147 4.37 -9.66 -9.64
C SER A 147 3.38 -9.47 -8.50
N LEU A 148 3.18 -10.52 -7.72
CA LEU A 148 2.38 -10.51 -6.50
C LEU A 148 3.16 -11.15 -5.36
N HIS A 149 3.35 -10.39 -4.28
CA HIS A 149 3.92 -10.89 -3.05
C HIS A 149 2.93 -10.78 -1.89
N LEU A 150 2.68 -11.90 -1.23
CA LEU A 150 1.76 -11.99 -0.11
C LEU A 150 2.53 -12.38 1.14
N ASN A 151 2.87 -11.40 1.98
CA ASN A 151 3.53 -11.64 3.25
C ASN A 151 2.49 -11.91 4.34
N LEU A 152 2.34 -13.18 4.67
CA LEU A 152 1.41 -13.62 5.70
C LEU A 152 2.07 -13.60 7.07
N THR A 153 1.44 -12.90 8.00
CA THR A 153 1.80 -12.94 9.43
C THR A 153 0.96 -13.93 10.23
N LEU A 154 -0.07 -14.51 9.62
CA LEU A 154 -0.95 -15.52 10.22
C LEU A 154 -0.80 -16.86 9.51
N ILE A 155 -0.87 -17.95 10.27
CA ILE A 155 -0.92 -19.30 9.72
C ILE A 155 -2.29 -19.48 9.07
N GLU A 156 -2.30 -19.62 7.75
CA GLU A 156 -3.54 -19.88 7.01
C GLU A 156 -3.84 -21.37 6.89
N SER A 157 -5.13 -21.69 6.76
CA SER A 157 -5.59 -23.06 6.60
C SER A 157 -5.10 -23.66 5.27
N PRO A 158 -4.91 -24.99 5.17
CA PRO A 158 -4.62 -25.65 3.90
C PRO A 158 -5.67 -25.42 2.81
N ALA A 159 -6.91 -25.07 3.17
CA ALA A 159 -7.93 -24.70 2.19
C ALA A 159 -7.64 -23.35 1.53
N ALA A 160 -6.99 -22.43 2.23
CA ALA A 160 -6.68 -21.10 1.73
C ALA A 160 -5.53 -21.10 0.71
N THR A 161 -4.62 -22.08 0.77
CA THR A 161 -3.58 -22.24 -0.26
C THR A 161 -4.15 -22.60 -1.63
N ARG A 162 -5.35 -23.22 -1.70
CA ARG A 162 -6.06 -23.43 -2.99
C ARG A 162 -6.41 -22.11 -3.66
N ALA A 163 -6.63 -21.05 -2.88
CA ALA A 163 -6.90 -19.73 -3.40
C ALA A 163 -5.69 -19.16 -4.18
N LEU A 164 -4.47 -19.53 -3.80
CA LEU A 164 -3.25 -19.20 -4.58
C LEU A 164 -3.21 -19.91 -5.92
N THR A 165 -3.66 -21.17 -5.99
CA THR A 165 -3.74 -21.90 -7.26
C THR A 165 -4.68 -21.20 -8.23
N ILE A 166 -5.86 -20.79 -7.75
CA ILE A 166 -6.83 -20.02 -8.55
C ILE A 166 -6.20 -18.70 -9.03
N LEU A 167 -5.47 -17.99 -8.16
CA LEU A 167 -4.77 -16.76 -8.53
C LEU A 167 -3.73 -16.99 -9.64
N ALA A 168 -2.90 -18.03 -9.50
CA ALA A 168 -1.88 -18.37 -10.48
C ALA A 168 -2.48 -18.74 -11.85
N GLU A 169 -3.63 -19.42 -11.86
CA GLU A 169 -4.36 -19.75 -13.10
C GLU A 169 -5.03 -18.53 -13.74
N THR A 170 -5.51 -17.59 -12.90
CA THR A 170 -6.24 -16.39 -13.36
C THR A 170 -5.30 -15.36 -14.01
N PHE A 171 -4.06 -15.22 -13.53
CA PHE A 171 -3.10 -14.25 -14.09
C PHE A 171 -2.08 -14.89 -15.02
N GLN A 172 -2.39 -14.87 -16.31
CA GLN A 172 -1.47 -15.30 -17.39
C GLN A 172 -0.15 -14.49 -17.43
N LEU A 173 -0.14 -13.27 -16.86
CA LEU A 173 1.02 -12.38 -16.84
C LEU A 173 1.85 -12.48 -15.55
N LEU A 174 1.40 -13.24 -14.55
CA LEU A 174 2.08 -13.36 -13.27
C LEU A 174 3.37 -14.18 -13.45
N LYS A 175 4.51 -13.52 -13.29
CA LYS A 175 5.84 -14.14 -13.43
C LYS A 175 6.37 -14.67 -12.10
N SER A 176 5.93 -14.08 -11.01
CA SER A 176 6.36 -14.45 -9.66
C SER A 176 5.20 -14.35 -8.68
N LEU A 177 4.99 -15.45 -7.94
CA LEU A 177 4.13 -15.55 -6.79
C LEU A 177 4.97 -16.07 -5.62
N THR A 178 5.26 -15.20 -4.66
CA THR A 178 6.09 -15.55 -3.50
C THR A 178 5.32 -15.27 -2.20
N ARG A 179 5.61 -16.07 -1.18
CA ARG A 179 5.05 -16.00 0.18
C ARG A 179 6.08 -15.46 1.15
#